data_AF-A0A081D7Z1-F1
#
_entry.id   AF-A0A081D7Z1-F1
#
_cell.length_a   1.000
_cell.length_b   1.000
_cell.length_c   1.000
_cell.angle_alpha   90.00
_cell.angle_beta   90.00
_cell.angle_gamma   90.00
#
_symmetry.space_group_name_H-M   'P 1'
#
loop_
_entity.id
_entity.type
_entity.pdbx_description
1 polymer ?
#
loop_
_entity_poly.entity_id
_entity_poly.type
_entity_poly.pdbx_seq_one_letter_code
_entity_poly.pdbx_strand_id
1 'polypeptide(L)'
;MLVGDAKQSIYRWRGSDANQFLDLLKEDQLFELNKSNETLEYNWRSYDNVIEFNNDFFKFYGDYLNNNTYKNLYQNYLHQNATHKKGGYVQVDFLNKEDFSFDDDDDIITPYPQHVHNLIKKIVSQGFELGDICILVRKHTQGHELAQYLVKQDITVVSGDSLLVEASPRVRLLVEFMKMSHQPDQQALKLAFLLEYVQYYQLEDKNTFIVNHINLSFNEILEVVFNDDISFMESAFAKRLYSKQQNKQLMH
;
A
#
# COMPACT_ATOMS: atom_id res chain seq x y z
N MET A 1 -2.31 27.14 -23.07
CA MET A 1 -2.87 25.79 -23.34
C MET A 1 -3.13 25.13 -21.99
N LEU A 2 -4.36 24.70 -21.73
CA LEU A 2 -4.74 23.97 -20.52
C LEU A 2 -5.16 22.56 -20.93
N VAL A 3 -4.74 21.55 -20.18
CA VAL A 3 -5.09 20.14 -20.42
C VAL A 3 -5.61 19.57 -19.10
N GLY A 4 -6.72 18.85 -19.15
CA GLY A 4 -7.33 18.27 -17.96
C GLY A 4 -8.47 17.33 -18.31
N ASP A 5 -8.83 16.50 -17.34
CA ASP A 5 -10.01 15.63 -17.43
C ASP A 5 -10.82 15.77 -16.13
N ALA A 6 -11.96 16.44 -16.22
CA ALA A 6 -12.87 16.62 -15.09
C ALA A 6 -13.37 15.27 -14.52
N LYS A 7 -13.40 14.20 -15.34
CA LYS A 7 -13.82 12.85 -14.93
C LYS A 7 -12.80 12.21 -13.98
N GLN A 8 -11.53 12.65 -14.03
CA GLN A 8 -10.44 12.16 -13.20
C GLN A 8 -10.16 13.04 -11.97
N SER A 9 -11.05 14.00 -11.67
CA SER A 9 -10.89 14.84 -10.48
C SER A 9 -11.23 14.06 -9.20
N ILE A 10 -10.19 13.52 -8.55
CA ILE A 10 -10.31 12.70 -7.33
C ILE A 10 -9.83 13.40 -6.04
N TYR A 11 -9.36 14.65 -6.13
CA TYR A 11 -8.76 15.40 -5.02
C TYR A 11 -9.70 16.42 -4.37
N ARG A 12 -11.02 16.23 -4.47
CA ARG A 12 -12.00 17.16 -3.90
C ARG A 12 -11.83 17.39 -2.39
N TRP A 13 -11.37 16.37 -1.67
CA TRP A 13 -11.07 16.44 -0.24
C TRP A 13 -9.88 17.35 0.11
N ARG A 14 -9.02 17.69 -0.87
CA ARG A 14 -7.95 18.71 -0.74
C ARG A 14 -8.37 20.08 -1.30
N GLY A 15 -9.66 20.30 -1.52
CA GLY A 15 -10.17 21.57 -2.04
C GLY A 15 -10.09 21.74 -3.56
N SER A 16 -9.77 20.67 -4.32
CA SER A 16 -9.88 20.72 -5.78
C SER A 16 -11.34 20.82 -6.20
N ASP A 17 -11.66 21.74 -7.10
CA ASP A 17 -13.01 21.93 -7.64
C ASP A 17 -13.05 21.62 -9.14
N ALA A 18 -13.65 20.49 -9.50
CA ALA A 18 -13.84 20.11 -10.89
C ALA A 18 -14.77 21.05 -11.65
N ASN A 19 -15.64 21.79 -10.95
CA ASN A 19 -16.56 22.74 -11.59
C ASN A 19 -15.78 23.87 -12.29
N GLN A 20 -14.64 24.29 -11.74
CA GLN A 20 -13.81 25.32 -12.39
C GLN A 20 -13.40 24.90 -13.81
N PHE A 21 -13.00 23.64 -13.99
CA PHE A 21 -12.65 23.13 -15.32
C PHE A 21 -13.89 23.00 -16.22
N LEU A 22 -15.02 22.56 -15.66
CA LEU A 22 -16.27 22.41 -16.41
C LEU A 22 -16.85 23.76 -16.85
N ASP A 23 -16.71 24.79 -16.02
CA ASP A 23 -17.17 26.15 -16.34
C ASP A 23 -16.26 26.79 -17.38
N LEU A 24 -14.94 26.57 -17.29
CA LEU A 24 -14.02 26.92 -18.36
C LEU A 24 -14.43 26.31 -19.70
N LEU A 25 -14.92 25.06 -19.76
CA LEU A 25 -15.36 24.45 -21.01
C LEU A 25 -16.57 25.15 -21.64
N LYS A 26 -17.45 25.76 -20.84
CA LYS A 26 -18.65 26.46 -21.29
C LYS A 26 -18.37 27.88 -21.79
N GLU A 27 -17.29 28.50 -21.33
CA GLU A 27 -16.90 29.84 -21.76
C GLU A 27 -16.09 29.81 -23.06
N ASP A 28 -16.37 30.76 -23.95
CA ASP A 28 -15.64 30.92 -25.23
C ASP A 28 -14.33 31.69 -25.07
N GLN A 29 -14.13 32.31 -23.90
CA GLN A 29 -12.93 33.08 -23.57
C GLN A 29 -12.16 32.44 -22.42
N LEU A 30 -10.83 32.54 -22.50
CA LEU A 30 -9.91 32.15 -21.44
C LEU A 30 -8.96 33.33 -21.20
N PHE A 31 -9.11 34.03 -20.07
CA PHE A 31 -8.33 35.24 -19.75
C PHE A 31 -8.35 36.28 -20.88
N GLU A 32 -9.55 36.63 -21.35
CA GLU A 32 -9.79 37.58 -22.46
C GLU A 32 -9.28 37.14 -23.85
N LEU A 33 -8.74 35.93 -23.96
CA LEU A 33 -8.34 35.31 -25.22
C LEU A 33 -9.45 34.39 -25.72
N ASN A 34 -9.65 34.35 -27.04
CA ASN A 34 -10.50 33.33 -27.64
C ASN A 34 -9.94 31.94 -27.34
N LYS A 35 -10.81 31.02 -26.94
CA LYS A 35 -10.46 29.65 -26.60
C LYS A 35 -11.13 28.69 -27.59
N SER A 36 -10.40 27.66 -28.01
CA SER A 36 -10.96 26.49 -28.68
C SER A 36 -10.90 25.27 -27.74
N ASN A 37 -11.95 24.45 -27.76
CA ASN A 37 -11.97 23.17 -27.05
C ASN A 37 -11.59 22.06 -28.03
N GLU A 38 -10.58 21.27 -27.68
CA GLU A 38 -10.17 20.08 -28.43
C GLU A 38 -10.39 18.85 -27.55
N THR A 39 -11.07 17.82 -28.06
CA THR A 39 -11.34 16.58 -27.32
C THR A 39 -10.53 15.43 -27.91
N LEU A 40 -9.86 14.67 -27.05
CA LEU A 40 -9.10 13.48 -27.46
C LEU A 40 -10.03 12.25 -27.47
N GLU A 41 -10.47 11.86 -28.66
CA GLU A 41 -11.48 10.81 -28.83
C GLU A 41 -10.93 9.39 -28.67
N TYR A 42 -9.64 9.15 -28.96
CA TYR A 42 -9.09 7.79 -29.04
C TYR A 42 -8.34 7.37 -27.78
N ASN A 43 -8.63 6.15 -27.29
CA ASN A 43 -7.87 5.52 -26.22
C ASN A 43 -6.78 4.61 -26.81
N TRP A 44 -5.53 5.02 -26.62
CA TRP A 44 -4.35 4.29 -27.10
C TRP A 44 -3.78 3.31 -26.07
N ARG A 45 -4.29 3.34 -24.82
CA ARG A 45 -3.74 2.58 -23.68
C ARG A 45 -4.34 1.18 -23.64
N SER A 46 -5.66 1.09 -23.63
CA SER A 46 -6.42 -0.12 -23.31
C SER A 46 -6.87 -0.87 -24.56
N TYR A 47 -7.27 -2.14 -24.36
CA TYR A 47 -7.95 -2.95 -25.37
C TYR A 47 -9.45 -2.62 -25.41
N ASP A 48 -10.11 -2.94 -26.52
CA ASP A 48 -11.50 -2.55 -26.78
C ASP A 48 -12.51 -3.06 -25.76
N ASN A 49 -12.44 -4.31 -25.29
CA ASN A 49 -13.41 -4.80 -24.28
C ASN A 49 -13.38 -3.98 -22.98
N VAL A 50 -12.20 -3.47 -22.58
CA VAL A 50 -12.05 -2.62 -21.39
C VAL A 50 -12.57 -1.20 -21.65
N ILE A 51 -12.38 -0.69 -22.86
CA ILE A 51 -12.88 0.63 -23.28
C ILE A 51 -14.41 0.61 -23.35
N GLU A 52 -14.98 -0.41 -23.99
CA GLU A 52 -16.43 -0.61 -24.11
C GLU A 52 -17.08 -0.75 -22.74
N PHE A 53 -16.54 -1.62 -21.87
CA PHE A 53 -17.03 -1.74 -20.51
C PHE A 53 -17.04 -0.40 -19.76
N ASN A 54 -15.95 0.37 -19.81
CA ASN A 54 -15.88 1.66 -19.14
C ASN A 54 -16.89 2.67 -19.72
N ASN A 55 -17.00 2.73 -21.05
CA ASN A 55 -17.96 3.60 -21.73
C ASN A 55 -19.39 3.28 -21.27
N ASP A 56 -19.77 2.00 -21.28
CA ASP A 56 -21.12 1.56 -20.92
C ASP A 56 -21.40 1.74 -19.42
N PHE A 57 -20.45 1.35 -18.56
CA PHE A 57 -20.58 1.46 -17.11
C PHE A 57 -20.78 2.91 -16.67
N PHE A 58 -19.94 3.83 -17.14
CA PHE A 58 -20.02 5.23 -16.72
C PHE A 58 -21.15 5.98 -17.42
N LYS A 59 -21.58 5.58 -18.62
CA LYS A 59 -22.81 6.08 -19.23
C LYS A 59 -24.03 5.70 -18.39
N PHE A 60 -24.14 4.42 -18.01
CA PHE A 60 -25.18 3.94 -17.11
C PHE A 60 -25.15 4.68 -15.76
N TYR A 61 -23.97 4.81 -15.14
CA TYR A 61 -23.83 5.50 -13.86
C TYR A 61 -24.18 6.99 -13.95
N GLY A 62 -23.86 7.65 -15.07
CA GLY A 62 -24.15 9.06 -15.30
C GLY A 62 -25.63 9.42 -15.16
N ASP A 63 -26.53 8.49 -15.45
CA ASP A 63 -27.97 8.69 -15.32
C ASP A 63 -28.46 8.79 -13.87
N TYR A 64 -27.67 8.28 -12.92
CA TYR A 64 -27.92 8.34 -11.47
C TYR A 64 -27.29 9.56 -10.80
N LEU A 65 -26.59 10.41 -11.54
CA LEU A 65 -26.00 11.64 -10.99
C LEU A 65 -27.05 12.72 -10.82
N ASN A 66 -27.13 13.27 -9.60
CA ASN A 66 -28.08 14.34 -9.26
C ASN A 66 -27.72 15.71 -9.87
N ASN A 67 -26.48 15.91 -10.33
CA ASN A 67 -26.02 17.19 -10.86
C ASN A 67 -25.98 17.16 -12.40
N ASN A 68 -26.75 18.05 -13.03
CA ASN A 68 -26.89 18.14 -14.48
C ASN A 68 -25.57 18.39 -15.22
N THR A 69 -24.65 19.16 -14.65
CA THR A 69 -23.33 19.42 -15.26
C THR A 69 -22.53 18.12 -15.36
N TYR A 70 -22.51 17.32 -14.29
CA TYR A 70 -21.82 16.03 -14.30
C TYR A 70 -22.56 15.00 -15.13
N LYS A 71 -23.91 15.00 -15.13
CA LYS A 71 -24.68 14.14 -16.03
C LYS A 71 -24.32 14.40 -17.50
N ASN A 72 -24.27 15.66 -17.90
CA ASN A 72 -23.84 16.07 -19.26
C ASN A 72 -22.39 15.65 -19.55
N LEU A 73 -21.47 15.86 -18.59
CA LEU A 73 -20.07 15.40 -18.71
C LEU A 73 -19.98 13.90 -19.03
N TYR A 74 -20.72 13.07 -18.28
CA TYR A 74 -20.70 11.61 -18.43
C TYR A 74 -21.45 11.13 -19.69
N GLN A 75 -22.46 11.86 -20.16
CA GLN A 75 -23.20 11.49 -21.37
C GLN A 75 -22.50 11.91 -22.66
N ASN A 76 -21.89 13.10 -22.70
CA ASN A 76 -21.42 13.71 -23.95
C ASN A 76 -19.90 13.69 -24.13
N TYR A 77 -19.12 13.57 -23.05
CA TYR A 77 -17.65 13.70 -23.09
C TYR A 77 -16.91 12.50 -22.53
N LEU A 78 -17.63 11.46 -22.10
CA LEU A 78 -17.06 10.24 -21.55
C LEU A 78 -16.51 9.31 -22.63
N HIS A 79 -17.24 9.20 -23.74
CA HIS A 79 -17.02 8.16 -24.74
C HIS A 79 -15.62 8.26 -25.35
N GLN A 80 -14.91 7.14 -25.36
CA GLN A 80 -13.64 7.00 -26.06
C GLN A 80 -13.73 5.90 -27.13
N ASN A 81 -13.16 6.18 -28.29
CA ASN A 81 -13.02 5.24 -29.40
C ASN A 81 -11.84 4.30 -29.14
N ALA A 82 -12.05 3.01 -29.43
CA ALA A 82 -10.98 2.03 -29.44
C ALA A 82 -10.09 2.20 -30.68
N THR A 83 -8.84 1.73 -30.57
CA THR A 83 -7.88 1.71 -31.68
C THR A 83 -7.80 0.30 -32.29
N HIS A 84 -6.63 -0.11 -32.77
CA HIS A 84 -6.39 -1.45 -33.34
C HIS A 84 -6.20 -2.55 -32.29
N LYS A 85 -6.12 -2.21 -30.99
CA LYS A 85 -5.95 -3.17 -29.88
C LYS A 85 -7.26 -3.92 -29.59
N LYS A 86 -7.36 -5.15 -30.11
CA LYS A 86 -8.53 -6.04 -29.96
C LYS A 86 -8.39 -7.04 -28.81
N GLY A 87 -9.45 -7.23 -28.03
CA GLY A 87 -9.52 -8.15 -26.89
C GLY A 87 -9.58 -7.44 -25.54
N GLY A 88 -8.88 -7.98 -24.55
CA GLY A 88 -9.01 -7.57 -23.16
C GLY A 88 -10.17 -8.28 -22.44
N TYR A 89 -10.18 -8.20 -21.12
CA TYR A 89 -11.10 -8.96 -20.30
C TYR A 89 -11.47 -8.16 -19.06
N VAL A 90 -12.75 -8.20 -18.69
CA VAL A 90 -13.27 -7.60 -17.46
C VAL A 90 -13.99 -8.71 -16.69
N GLN A 91 -13.63 -8.88 -15.42
CA GLN A 91 -14.24 -9.83 -14.50
C GLN A 91 -14.80 -9.06 -13.30
N VAL A 92 -16.03 -9.38 -12.90
CA VAL A 92 -16.64 -8.87 -11.68
C VAL A 92 -17.03 -10.06 -10.83
N ASP A 93 -16.35 -10.22 -9.69
CA ASP A 93 -16.59 -11.32 -8.76
C ASP A 93 -17.36 -10.81 -7.54
N PHE A 94 -18.43 -11.51 -7.16
CA PHE A 94 -19.16 -11.30 -5.92
C PHE A 94 -18.75 -12.38 -4.93
N LEU A 95 -18.16 -11.98 -3.81
CA LEU A 95 -17.60 -12.90 -2.82
C LEU A 95 -18.54 -13.01 -1.61
N ASN A 96 -18.91 -14.23 -1.24
CA ASN A 96 -19.58 -14.49 0.04
C ASN A 96 -18.54 -14.84 1.08
N LYS A 97 -18.60 -14.23 2.26
CA LYS A 97 -17.62 -14.49 3.33
C LYS A 97 -17.61 -15.94 3.80
N GLU A 98 -18.74 -16.62 3.72
CA GLU A 98 -18.93 -18.01 4.16
C GLU A 98 -18.12 -19.02 3.32
N ASP A 99 -17.73 -18.64 2.09
CA ASP A 99 -16.93 -19.49 1.19
C ASP A 99 -15.43 -19.47 1.52
N PHE A 100 -15.02 -18.70 2.55
CA PHE A 100 -13.61 -18.46 2.90
C PHE A 100 -13.36 -18.83 4.37
N SER A 101 -12.25 -19.54 4.61
CA SER A 101 -11.77 -19.86 5.96
C SER A 101 -10.81 -18.79 6.45
N PHE A 102 -11.14 -18.18 7.59
CA PHE A 102 -10.29 -17.17 8.25
C PHE A 102 -9.60 -17.71 9.51
N ASP A 103 -9.92 -18.94 9.91
CA ASP A 103 -9.60 -19.48 11.25
C ASP A 103 -8.10 -19.71 11.51
N ASP A 104 -7.26 -19.70 10.48
CA ASP A 104 -5.82 -19.96 10.59
C ASP A 104 -4.95 -18.67 10.60
N ASP A 105 -5.54 -17.48 10.40
CA ASP A 105 -4.77 -16.22 10.35
C ASP A 105 -5.61 -15.01 10.83
N ASP A 106 -5.40 -14.61 12.09
CA ASP A 106 -6.08 -13.47 12.74
C ASP A 106 -5.94 -12.14 11.96
N ASP A 107 -4.93 -12.03 11.09
CA ASP A 107 -4.68 -10.84 10.27
C ASP A 107 -5.61 -10.74 9.03
N ILE A 108 -6.31 -11.83 8.65
CA ILE A 108 -7.20 -11.86 7.48
C ILE A 108 -8.65 -11.68 7.92
N ILE A 109 -9.22 -10.52 7.58
CA ILE A 109 -10.56 -10.13 8.04
C ILE A 109 -11.59 -10.23 6.90
N THR A 110 -11.11 -10.25 5.66
CA THR A 110 -11.93 -10.20 4.45
C THR A 110 -11.57 -11.30 3.46
N PRO A 111 -12.49 -11.70 2.57
CA PRO A 111 -12.21 -12.72 1.55
C PRO A 111 -11.27 -12.24 0.42
N TYR A 112 -10.97 -10.93 0.38
CA TYR A 112 -10.23 -10.33 -0.74
C TYR A 112 -8.79 -10.86 -0.90
N PRO A 113 -7.98 -11.02 0.16
CA PRO A 113 -6.59 -11.47 0.00
C PRO A 113 -6.48 -12.86 -0.63
N GLN A 114 -7.29 -13.82 -0.17
CA GLN A 114 -7.31 -15.17 -0.72
C GLN A 114 -7.82 -15.18 -2.17
N HIS A 115 -8.88 -14.43 -2.47
CA HIS A 115 -9.41 -14.31 -3.83
C HIS A 115 -8.38 -13.70 -4.80
N VAL A 116 -7.75 -12.59 -4.40
CA VAL A 116 -6.73 -11.90 -5.22
C VAL A 116 -5.52 -12.79 -5.45
N HIS A 117 -5.05 -13.53 -4.44
CA HIS A 117 -3.96 -14.49 -4.59
C HIS A 117 -4.30 -15.59 -5.60
N ASN A 118 -5.52 -16.13 -5.58
CA ASN A 118 -5.97 -17.12 -6.56
C ASN A 118 -5.99 -16.52 -7.98
N LEU A 119 -6.43 -15.28 -8.13
CA LEU A 119 -6.40 -14.57 -9.42
C LEU A 119 -4.96 -14.35 -9.91
N ILE A 120 -4.04 -13.94 -9.03
CA ILE A 120 -2.61 -13.79 -9.38
C ILE A 120 -2.06 -15.13 -9.88
N LYS A 121 -2.30 -16.23 -9.17
CA LYS A 121 -1.86 -17.57 -9.60
C LYS A 121 -2.40 -17.95 -10.98
N LYS A 122 -3.68 -17.67 -11.24
CA LYS A 122 -4.32 -17.90 -12.54
C LYS A 122 -3.69 -17.03 -13.64
N ILE A 123 -3.36 -15.78 -13.36
CA ILE A 123 -2.77 -14.85 -14.33
C ILE A 123 -1.31 -15.24 -14.63
N VAL A 124 -0.54 -15.57 -13.58
CA VAL A 124 0.85 -16.02 -13.74
C VAL A 124 0.92 -17.36 -14.48
N SER A 125 -0.02 -18.28 -14.26
CA SER A 125 -0.09 -19.54 -15.02
C SER A 125 -0.44 -19.35 -16.50
N GLN A 126 -0.97 -18.18 -16.88
CA GLN A 126 -1.18 -17.78 -18.27
C GLN A 126 0.06 -17.11 -18.90
N GLY A 127 1.15 -16.97 -18.15
CA GLY A 127 2.44 -16.48 -18.65
C GLY A 127 2.72 -14.99 -18.41
N PHE A 128 1.90 -14.30 -17.62
CA PHE A 128 2.15 -12.91 -17.22
C PHE A 128 3.13 -12.83 -16.04
N GLU A 129 3.92 -11.77 -16.00
CA GLU A 129 4.86 -11.53 -14.91
C GLU A 129 4.17 -10.78 -13.75
N LEU A 130 4.70 -10.89 -12.53
CA LEU A 130 4.17 -10.12 -11.39
C LEU A 130 4.25 -8.60 -11.64
N GLY A 131 5.22 -8.13 -12.43
CA GLY A 131 5.36 -6.73 -12.83
C GLY A 131 4.23 -6.20 -13.72
N ASP A 132 3.47 -7.09 -14.36
CA ASP A 132 2.30 -6.72 -15.18
C ASP A 132 1.03 -6.50 -14.33
N ILE A 133 1.06 -6.89 -13.06
CA ILE A 133 -0.12 -6.90 -12.18
C ILE A 133 -0.10 -5.67 -11.27
N CYS A 134 -1.18 -4.88 -11.32
CA CYS A 134 -1.41 -3.77 -10.41
C CYS A 134 -2.72 -3.98 -9.64
N ILE A 135 -2.65 -3.91 -8.31
CA ILE A 135 -3.82 -3.99 -7.42
C ILE A 135 -4.14 -2.60 -6.89
N LEU A 136 -5.36 -2.14 -7.13
CA LEU A 136 -5.85 -0.83 -6.68
C LEU A 136 -6.88 -1.02 -5.56
N VAL A 137 -6.67 -0.31 -4.45
CA VAL A 137 -7.57 -0.31 -3.28
C VAL A 137 -7.98 1.10 -2.92
N ARG A 138 -9.11 1.24 -2.22
CA ARG A 138 -9.62 2.56 -1.81
C ARG A 138 -8.98 3.08 -0.53
N LYS A 139 -8.70 2.18 0.41
CA LYS A 139 -8.18 2.47 1.76
C LYS A 139 -6.82 1.80 1.98
N HIS A 140 -5.95 2.47 2.72
CA HIS A 140 -4.63 1.96 3.09
C HIS A 140 -4.72 0.63 3.88
N THR A 141 -5.72 0.48 4.75
CA THR A 141 -5.94 -0.75 5.53
C THR A 141 -6.20 -1.97 4.64
N GLN A 142 -6.91 -1.81 3.53
CA GLN A 142 -7.17 -2.89 2.56
C GLN A 142 -5.87 -3.29 1.84
N GLY A 143 -5.04 -2.30 1.49
CA GLY A 143 -3.73 -2.54 0.89
C GLY A 143 -2.77 -3.25 1.85
N HIS A 144 -2.82 -2.90 3.13
CA HIS A 144 -2.04 -3.56 4.19
C HIS A 144 -2.39 -5.03 4.32
N GLU A 145 -3.68 -5.34 4.46
CA GLU A 145 -4.20 -6.71 4.58
C GLU A 145 -3.77 -7.57 3.36
N LEU A 146 -3.94 -7.03 2.15
CA LEU A 146 -3.49 -7.68 0.91
C LEU A 146 -1.97 -7.91 0.88
N ALA A 147 -1.18 -6.88 1.23
CA ALA A 147 0.27 -6.96 1.16
C ALA A 147 0.83 -7.98 2.16
N GLN A 148 0.35 -7.97 3.40
CA GLN A 148 0.76 -8.94 4.42
C GLN A 148 0.45 -10.37 3.97
N TYR A 149 -0.77 -10.61 3.48
CA TYR A 149 -1.14 -11.94 2.99
C TYR A 149 -0.27 -12.38 1.82
N LEU A 150 -0.10 -11.54 0.79
CA LEU A 150 0.68 -11.89 -0.39
C LEU A 150 2.16 -12.15 -0.05
N VAL A 151 2.76 -11.37 0.85
CA VAL A 151 4.13 -11.60 1.33
C VAL A 151 4.25 -12.91 2.11
N LYS A 152 3.26 -13.26 2.95
CA LYS A 152 3.19 -14.56 3.63
C LYS A 152 3.12 -15.74 2.63
N GLN A 153 2.59 -15.50 1.44
CA GLN A 153 2.49 -16.47 0.34
C GLN A 153 3.69 -16.39 -0.63
N ASP A 154 4.80 -15.78 -0.22
CA ASP A 154 6.04 -15.58 -0.99
C ASP A 154 5.86 -14.77 -2.29
N ILE A 155 4.83 -13.93 -2.39
CA ILE A 155 4.64 -13.00 -3.51
C ILE A 155 5.26 -11.65 -3.17
N THR A 156 6.18 -11.20 -4.03
CA THR A 156 6.80 -9.87 -3.90
C THR A 156 5.77 -8.78 -4.21
N VAL A 157 5.54 -7.89 -3.24
CA VAL A 157 4.66 -6.73 -3.39
C VAL A 157 5.51 -5.47 -3.44
N VAL A 158 5.15 -4.51 -4.30
CA VAL A 158 5.72 -3.15 -4.29
C VAL A 158 4.56 -2.17 -4.07
N SER A 159 4.62 -1.44 -2.96
CA SER A 159 3.64 -0.43 -2.55
C SER A 159 4.33 0.91 -2.42
N GLY A 160 3.67 1.98 -2.86
CA GLY A 160 4.20 3.35 -2.76
C GLY A 160 4.28 3.90 -1.32
N ASP A 161 3.58 3.28 -0.37
CA ASP A 161 3.60 3.64 1.06
C ASP A 161 4.39 2.61 1.91
N SER A 162 4.74 3.01 3.15
CA SER A 162 5.43 2.27 4.23
C SER A 162 4.89 0.87 4.58
N LEU A 163 3.84 0.41 3.90
CA LEU A 163 3.22 -0.91 4.03
C LEU A 163 4.22 -2.07 3.93
N LEU A 164 5.21 -1.98 3.04
CA LEU A 164 6.24 -3.02 2.89
C LEU A 164 7.25 -3.06 4.04
N VAL A 165 7.53 -1.89 4.61
CA VAL A 165 8.42 -1.76 5.78
C VAL A 165 7.74 -2.40 6.99
N GLU A 166 6.45 -2.17 7.18
CA GLU A 166 5.68 -2.77 8.28
C GLU A 166 5.34 -4.25 8.05
N ALA A 167 5.12 -4.69 6.81
CA ALA A 167 4.80 -6.09 6.52
C ALA A 167 6.02 -7.03 6.60
N SER A 168 7.23 -6.53 6.37
CA SER A 168 8.45 -7.35 6.39
C SER A 168 8.89 -7.71 7.82
N PRO A 169 8.93 -9.00 8.18
CA PRO A 169 9.38 -9.44 9.52
C PRO A 169 10.79 -8.95 9.88
N ARG A 170 11.71 -8.92 8.91
CA ARG A 170 13.09 -8.41 9.10
C ARG A 170 13.10 -6.94 9.50
N VAL A 171 12.26 -6.15 8.84
CA VAL A 171 12.25 -4.70 9.03
C VAL A 171 11.55 -4.35 10.34
N ARG A 172 10.46 -5.04 10.70
CA ARG A 172 9.84 -4.91 12.03
C ARG A 172 10.82 -5.22 13.16
N LEU A 173 11.55 -6.34 13.07
CA LEU A 173 12.57 -6.70 14.04
C LEU A 173 13.64 -5.61 14.19
N LEU A 174 14.12 -5.06 13.06
CA LEU A 174 15.09 -3.96 13.06
C LEU A 174 14.52 -2.68 13.69
N VAL A 175 13.25 -2.35 13.41
CA VAL A 175 12.58 -1.16 13.98
C VAL A 175 12.39 -1.31 15.49
N GLU A 176 11.92 -2.46 15.97
CA GLU A 176 11.78 -2.71 17.41
C GLU A 176 13.13 -2.72 18.13
N PHE A 177 14.17 -3.26 17.47
CA PHE A 177 15.54 -3.16 17.97
C PHE A 177 16.00 -1.69 18.12
N MET A 178 15.76 -0.85 17.11
CA MET A 178 16.11 0.59 17.18
C MET A 178 15.33 1.31 18.29
N LYS A 179 14.05 1.01 18.47
CA LYS A 179 13.22 1.57 19.56
C LYS A 179 13.76 1.15 20.94
N MET A 180 14.02 -0.13 21.14
CA MET A 180 14.62 -0.67 22.38
C MET A 180 16.00 -0.04 22.65
N SER A 181 16.85 0.08 21.63
CA SER A 181 18.17 0.71 21.75
C SER A 181 18.09 2.20 22.13
N HIS A 182 17.06 2.90 21.66
CA HIS A 182 16.85 4.30 22.02
C HIS A 182 16.37 4.48 23.47
N GLN A 183 15.56 3.56 23.99
CA GLN A 183 14.93 3.61 25.30
C GLN A 183 15.03 2.25 26.03
N PRO A 184 16.26 1.82 26.42
CA PRO A 184 16.52 0.47 26.93
C PRO A 184 15.87 0.17 28.29
N ASP A 185 15.50 1.20 29.04
CA ASP A 185 14.87 1.06 30.36
C ASP A 185 13.35 0.80 30.27
N GLN A 186 12.74 0.96 29.09
CA GLN A 186 11.31 0.70 28.91
C GLN A 186 11.03 -0.78 28.65
N GLN A 187 10.40 -1.46 29.61
CA GLN A 187 10.05 -2.88 29.47
C GLN A 187 9.09 -3.16 28.30
N ALA A 188 8.18 -2.25 27.96
CA ALA A 188 7.26 -2.42 26.84
C ALA A 188 8.01 -2.58 25.49
N LEU A 189 9.09 -1.82 25.29
CA LEU A 189 9.90 -1.89 24.08
C LEU A 189 10.77 -3.15 24.04
N LYS A 190 11.26 -3.61 25.20
CA LYS A 190 11.92 -4.93 25.28
C LYS A 190 10.98 -6.06 24.91
N LEU A 191 9.76 -6.04 25.45
CA LEU A 191 8.75 -7.05 25.15
C LEU A 191 8.40 -7.06 23.66
N ALA A 192 8.18 -5.89 23.06
CA ALA A 192 7.90 -5.77 21.63
C ALA A 192 9.03 -6.36 20.78
N PHE A 193 10.29 -6.04 21.10
CA PHE A 193 11.45 -6.63 20.43
C PHE A 193 11.53 -8.16 20.59
N LEU A 194 11.37 -8.69 21.80
CA LEU A 194 11.42 -10.14 22.05
C LEU A 194 10.29 -10.89 21.32
N LEU A 195 9.10 -10.30 21.22
CA LEU A 195 7.98 -10.86 20.46
C LEU A 195 8.30 -10.96 18.96
N GLU A 196 8.80 -9.87 18.36
CA GLU A 196 9.21 -9.88 16.95
C GLU A 196 10.40 -10.83 16.72
N TYR A 197 11.34 -10.93 17.66
CA TYR A 197 12.48 -11.85 17.56
C TYR A 197 12.04 -13.31 17.51
N VAL A 198 11.19 -13.71 18.45
CA VAL A 198 10.61 -15.06 18.51
C VAL A 198 9.80 -15.37 17.24
N GLN A 199 9.02 -14.41 16.76
CA GLN A 199 8.24 -14.56 15.54
C GLN A 199 9.13 -14.71 14.31
N TYR A 200 10.18 -13.89 14.20
CA TYR A 200 11.10 -13.89 13.07
C TYR A 200 11.92 -15.18 12.97
N TYR A 201 12.44 -15.69 14.09
CA TYR A 201 13.22 -16.93 14.15
C TYR A 201 12.38 -18.20 14.34
N GLN A 202 11.05 -18.08 14.39
CA GLN A 202 10.11 -19.19 14.55
C GLN A 202 10.43 -20.11 15.75
N LEU A 203 10.73 -19.52 16.91
CA LEU A 203 11.04 -20.30 18.12
C LEU A 203 9.76 -21.01 18.62
N GLU A 204 9.86 -22.32 18.88
CA GLU A 204 8.71 -23.14 19.33
C GLU A 204 8.20 -22.71 20.71
N ASP A 205 9.10 -22.45 21.67
CA ASP A 205 8.74 -22.08 23.04
C ASP A 205 8.81 -20.56 23.28
N LYS A 206 7.82 -19.87 22.69
CA LYS A 206 7.72 -18.40 22.72
C LYS A 206 7.69 -17.84 24.15
N ASN A 207 6.86 -18.43 25.01
CA ASN A 207 6.60 -17.91 26.35
C ASN A 207 7.82 -18.09 27.25
N THR A 208 8.45 -19.28 27.23
CA THR A 208 9.64 -19.53 28.03
C THR A 208 10.79 -18.63 27.59
N PHE A 209 10.96 -18.43 26.28
CA PHE A 209 11.97 -17.49 25.78
C PHE A 209 11.72 -16.07 26.31
N ILE A 210 10.50 -15.53 26.18
CA ILE A 210 10.21 -14.16 26.64
C ILE A 210 10.44 -14.01 28.15
N VAL A 211 9.94 -14.95 28.96
CA VAL A 211 10.07 -14.91 30.42
C VAL A 211 11.53 -14.94 30.86
N ASN A 212 12.36 -15.74 30.21
CA ASN A 212 13.79 -15.85 30.53
C ASN A 212 14.57 -14.58 30.18
N HIS A 213 14.12 -13.80 29.20
CA HIS A 213 14.89 -12.68 28.65
C HIS A 213 14.31 -11.29 28.97
N ILE A 214 13.05 -11.16 29.40
CA ILE A 214 12.39 -9.86 29.62
C ILE A 214 13.05 -9.01 30.73
N ASN A 215 13.62 -9.67 31.74
CA ASN A 215 14.27 -9.01 32.88
C ASN A 215 15.77 -8.75 32.66
N LEU A 216 16.32 -9.22 31.54
CA LEU A 216 17.71 -8.98 31.19
C LEU A 216 17.94 -7.49 30.88
N SER A 217 19.15 -7.01 31.17
CA SER A 217 19.64 -5.73 30.71
C SER A 217 19.77 -5.71 29.18
N PHE A 218 19.83 -4.52 28.60
CA PHE A 218 20.00 -4.38 27.15
C PHE A 218 21.23 -5.13 26.63
N ASN A 219 22.34 -5.10 27.37
CA ASN A 219 23.58 -5.78 26.97
C ASN A 219 23.44 -7.30 27.00
N GLU A 220 22.82 -7.86 28.04
CA GLU A 220 22.56 -9.29 28.13
C GLU A 220 21.62 -9.77 27.00
N ILE A 221 20.64 -8.95 26.61
CA ILE A 221 19.80 -9.24 25.44
C ILE A 221 20.63 -9.23 24.15
N LEU A 222 21.57 -8.30 23.99
CA LEU A 222 22.46 -8.27 22.83
C LEU A 222 23.32 -9.53 22.73
N GLU A 223 23.87 -10.01 23.84
CA GLU A 223 24.69 -11.22 23.88
C GLU A 223 23.88 -12.44 23.43
N VAL A 224 22.65 -12.57 23.91
CA VAL A 224 21.73 -13.66 23.52
C VAL A 224 21.41 -13.61 22.02
N VAL A 225 21.19 -12.40 21.48
CA VAL A 225 20.70 -12.19 20.12
C VAL A 225 21.82 -12.22 19.07
N PHE A 226 23.02 -11.74 19.41
CA PHE A 226 24.14 -11.52 18.49
C PHE A 226 25.36 -12.40 18.80
N ASN A 227 25.13 -13.57 19.41
CA ASN A 227 26.14 -14.44 20.04
C ASN A 227 27.38 -14.80 19.18
N ASP A 228 27.37 -14.55 17.85
CA ASP A 228 28.50 -14.78 16.94
C ASP A 228 29.06 -13.52 16.22
N ASP A 229 28.47 -12.33 16.40
CA ASP A 229 28.79 -11.11 15.62
C ASP A 229 29.05 -9.86 16.50
N ILE A 230 29.45 -10.06 17.76
CA ILE A 230 29.74 -8.97 18.71
C ILE A 230 30.83 -8.01 18.15
N SER A 231 31.77 -8.53 17.35
CA SER A 231 32.79 -7.74 16.65
C SER A 231 32.18 -6.72 15.67
N PHE A 232 31.06 -7.03 15.01
CA PHE A 232 30.39 -6.13 14.08
C PHE A 232 29.68 -5.00 14.82
N MET A 233 29.03 -5.32 15.94
CA MET A 233 28.29 -4.38 16.79
C MET A 233 29.18 -3.35 17.48
N GLU A 234 30.35 -3.77 18.00
CA GLU A 234 31.33 -2.84 18.56
C GLU A 234 31.80 -1.82 17.51
N SER A 235 32.02 -2.25 16.26
CA SER A 235 32.43 -1.34 15.19
C SER A 235 31.33 -0.35 14.77
N ALA A 236 30.06 -0.80 14.75
CA ALA A 236 28.93 -0.02 14.25
C ALA A 236 28.35 0.96 15.28
N PHE A 237 28.41 0.62 16.57
CA PHE A 237 27.75 1.38 17.65
C PHE A 237 28.69 2.01 18.69
N ALA A 238 30.01 1.76 18.64
CA ALA A 238 30.98 2.29 19.62
C ALA A 238 31.00 3.82 19.76
N LYS A 239 30.51 4.58 18.77
CA LYS A 239 30.52 6.06 18.86
C LYS A 239 29.51 6.66 19.83
N ARG A 240 28.56 5.91 20.39
CA ARG A 240 27.53 6.48 21.29
C ARG A 240 27.68 6.13 22.77
N LEU A 241 28.31 5.01 23.12
CA LEU A 241 28.46 4.59 24.52
C LEU A 241 29.53 5.39 25.27
N TYR A 242 30.59 5.85 24.59
CA TYR A 242 31.65 6.63 25.22
C TYR A 242 31.30 8.10 25.48
N SER A 243 30.27 8.67 24.82
CA SER A 243 29.95 10.10 24.96
C SER A 243 29.11 10.44 26.20
N LYS A 244 28.56 9.45 26.92
CA LYS A 244 27.78 9.71 28.15
C LYS A 244 28.58 9.61 29.45
N GLN A 245 29.74 8.95 29.46
CA GLN A 245 30.56 8.85 30.69
C GLN A 245 31.53 10.02 30.88
N GLN A 246 31.97 10.71 29.81
CA GLN A 246 32.88 11.86 29.96
C GLN A 246 32.20 13.17 30.37
N ASN A 247 30.89 13.33 30.14
CA ASN A 247 30.17 14.56 30.49
C ASN A 247 29.68 14.64 31.95
N LYS A 248 30.00 13.64 32.80
CA LYS A 248 29.63 13.64 34.23
C LYS A 248 30.80 13.86 35.19
N GLN A 249 32.03 14.04 34.69
CA GLN A 249 33.23 14.30 35.50
C GLN A 249 33.84 15.71 35.35
N LEU A 250 33.19 16.63 34.64
CA LEU A 250 33.67 18.01 34.43
C LEU A 250 32.77 19.10 35.05
N MET A 251 31.93 18.73 36.03
CA MET A 251 31.15 19.69 36.83
C MET A 251 31.35 19.47 38.34
N HIS A 252 32.61 19.53 38.78
CA HIS A 252 32.97 19.89 40.16
C HIS A 252 34.27 20.70 40.13
#